data_AF-A0A957BE05-F1
#
_entry.id   AF-A0A957BE05-F1
#
_cell.length_a   1.000
_cell.length_b   1.000
_cell.length_c   1.000
_cell.angle_alpha   90.00
_cell.angle_beta   90.00
_cell.angle_gamma   90.00
#
_symmetry.space_group_name_H-M   'P 1'
#
loop_
_entity.id
_entity.type
_entity.pdbx_description
1 polymer ?
#
loop_
_entity_poly.entity_id
_entity_poly.type
_entity_poly.pdbx_seq_one_letter_code
_entity_poly.pdbx_strand_id
1 'polypeptide(L)'
;MQSDHEKPYVPYPNAFWRTVLRLPLHLYALGLGNLVGLMPFVVLTTKGQRSGLPRHAVLEYRRHGSKIYVLSVWGSRPSWYQNLIASPYVTLQLGGKQIAARATPVTDVQEIARAVYRFRKNSPFYAQLLARISSAEKINLGTLIDVSGEFTVVRFDPIKAEPELTGVEASRWWVTSIAIMTIALASIGWLWKRRHR
;
A
#
# COMPACT_ATOMS: atom_id res chain seq x y z
N MET A 1 -20.09 -3.05 -33.89
CA MET A 1 -18.74 -3.34 -33.38
C MET A 1 -18.84 -3.49 -31.88
N GLN A 2 -19.04 -4.72 -31.41
CA GLN A 2 -19.20 -5.06 -30.00
C GLN A 2 -17.83 -4.86 -29.32
N SER A 3 -17.76 -3.97 -28.34
CA SER A 3 -16.53 -3.65 -27.61
C SER A 3 -16.08 -4.86 -26.77
N ASP A 4 -14.99 -5.49 -27.18
CA ASP A 4 -14.37 -6.69 -26.59
C ASP A 4 -13.69 -6.45 -25.22
N HIS A 5 -14.17 -5.47 -24.43
CA HIS A 5 -13.54 -5.03 -23.17
C HIS A 5 -14.09 -5.71 -21.91
N GLU A 6 -14.69 -6.91 -22.03
CA GLU A 6 -15.46 -7.49 -20.92
C GLU A 6 -14.61 -8.07 -19.77
N LYS A 7 -13.29 -8.19 -19.93
CA LYS A 7 -12.40 -8.78 -18.91
C LYS A 7 -11.24 -7.83 -18.55
N PRO A 8 -11.01 -7.53 -17.26
CA PRO A 8 -9.86 -6.74 -16.84
C PRO A 8 -8.56 -7.38 -17.33
N TYR A 9 -7.66 -6.58 -17.90
CA TYR A 9 -6.34 -7.06 -18.32
C TYR A 9 -5.55 -7.71 -17.16
N VAL A 10 -5.72 -7.18 -15.95
CA VAL A 10 -5.17 -7.75 -14.72
C VAL A 10 -6.31 -8.36 -13.90
N PRO A 11 -6.42 -9.69 -13.80
CA PRO A 11 -7.43 -10.32 -12.96
C PRO A 11 -7.24 -9.89 -11.51
N TYR A 12 -8.34 -9.68 -10.79
CA TYR A 12 -8.27 -9.38 -9.37
C TYR A 12 -7.64 -10.56 -8.61
N PRO A 13 -6.71 -10.33 -7.67
CA PRO A 13 -5.97 -11.41 -7.03
C PRO A 13 -6.89 -12.40 -6.32
N ASN A 14 -6.58 -13.69 -6.48
CA ASN A 14 -7.27 -14.77 -5.78
C ASN A 14 -7.06 -14.70 -4.25
N ALA A 15 -7.81 -15.50 -3.49
CA ALA A 15 -7.80 -15.45 -2.03
C ALA A 15 -6.40 -15.61 -1.41
N PHE A 16 -5.55 -16.47 -1.99
CA PHE A 16 -4.17 -16.66 -1.54
C PHE A 16 -3.32 -15.40 -1.74
N TRP A 17 -3.32 -14.83 -2.95
CA TRP A 17 -2.57 -13.60 -3.24
C TRP A 17 -3.06 -12.41 -2.43
N ARG A 18 -4.35 -12.35 -2.07
CA ARG A 18 -4.87 -11.32 -1.15
C ARG A 18 -4.24 -11.41 0.24
N THR A 19 -3.90 -12.60 0.71
CA THR A 19 -3.21 -12.79 2.00
C THR A 19 -1.75 -12.36 1.90
N VAL A 20 -1.06 -12.76 0.83
CA VAL A 20 0.33 -12.34 0.57
C VAL A 20 0.46 -10.82 0.45
N LEU A 21 -0.45 -10.16 -0.28
CA LEU A 21 -0.47 -8.70 -0.43
C LEU A 21 -0.77 -7.95 0.88
N ARG A 22 -1.31 -8.64 1.89
CA ARG A 22 -1.52 -8.11 3.24
C ARG A 22 -0.35 -8.37 4.18
N LEU A 23 0.69 -9.10 3.78
CA LEU A 23 1.87 -9.36 4.63
C LEU A 23 2.46 -8.06 5.21
N PRO A 24 2.60 -6.95 4.46
CA PRO A 24 3.10 -5.71 5.03
C PRO A 24 2.22 -5.18 6.18
N LEU A 25 0.90 -5.36 6.15
CA LEU A 25 0.02 -4.98 7.26
C LEU A 25 0.29 -5.82 8.51
N HIS A 26 0.54 -7.12 8.34
CA HIS A 26 0.86 -8.00 9.46
C HIS A 26 2.22 -7.67 10.07
N LEU A 27 3.21 -7.34 9.23
CA LEU A 27 4.51 -6.85 9.70
C LEU A 27 4.36 -5.54 10.49
N TYR A 28 3.52 -4.60 10.03
CA TYR A 28 3.20 -3.41 10.81
C TYR A 28 2.51 -3.75 12.13
N ALA A 29 1.51 -4.62 12.12
CA ALA A 29 0.79 -5.04 13.31
C ALA A 29 1.70 -5.75 14.33
N LEU A 30 2.77 -6.43 13.87
CA LEU A 30 3.79 -7.04 14.72
C LEU A 30 4.86 -6.05 15.23
N GLY A 31 4.82 -4.78 14.78
CA GLY A 31 5.84 -3.79 15.13
C GLY A 31 7.11 -3.85 14.26
N LEU A 32 7.10 -4.65 13.19
CA LEU A 32 8.18 -4.79 12.22
C LEU A 32 8.07 -3.77 11.08
N GLY A 33 7.45 -2.61 11.33
CA GLY A 33 7.25 -1.55 10.33
C GLY A 33 8.55 -1.06 9.68
N ASN A 34 9.69 -1.13 10.39
CA ASN A 34 11.00 -0.78 9.82
C ASN A 34 11.42 -1.70 8.67
N LEU A 35 11.05 -3.00 8.70
CA LEU A 35 11.30 -3.92 7.59
C LEU A 35 10.44 -3.56 6.38
N VAL A 36 9.19 -3.12 6.61
CA VAL A 36 8.31 -2.65 5.53
C VAL A 36 8.84 -1.37 4.90
N GLY A 37 9.49 -0.51 5.68
CA GLY A 37 10.14 0.71 5.17
C GLY A 37 11.29 0.46 4.19
N LEU A 38 11.85 -0.75 4.14
CA LEU A 38 12.86 -1.15 3.15
C LEU A 38 12.23 -1.53 1.80
N MET A 39 10.91 -1.78 1.78
CA MET A 39 10.17 -2.14 0.58
C MET A 39 9.52 -0.89 -0.04
N PRO A 40 9.22 -0.90 -1.35
CA PRO A 40 8.56 0.22 -2.02
C PRO A 40 7.05 0.31 -1.72
N PHE A 41 6.63 -0.09 -0.51
CA PHE A 41 5.23 -0.14 -0.10
C PHE A 41 4.86 0.98 0.87
N VAL A 42 3.67 1.53 0.67
CA VAL A 42 3.00 2.43 1.60
C VAL A 42 1.73 1.75 2.09
N VAL A 43 1.44 1.90 3.38
CA VAL A 43 0.11 1.58 3.88
C VAL A 43 -0.71 2.86 3.84
N LEU A 44 -1.74 2.85 3.01
CA LEU A 44 -2.72 3.91 2.90
C LEU A 44 -3.88 3.62 3.84
N THR A 45 -4.16 4.53 4.77
CA THR A 45 -5.39 4.53 5.55
C THR A 45 -6.38 5.53 4.97
N THR A 46 -7.58 5.05 4.65
CA THR A 46 -8.71 5.85 4.16
C THR A 46 -9.90 5.72 5.10
N LYS A 47 -10.80 6.70 5.09
CA LYS A 47 -12.09 6.61 5.77
C LYS A 47 -13.06 5.81 4.91
N GLY A 48 -13.59 4.69 5.43
CA GLY A 48 -14.54 3.86 4.69
C GLY A 48 -15.82 4.65 4.37
N GLN A 49 -16.16 4.83 3.08
CA GLN A 49 -17.30 5.65 2.66
C GLN A 49 -18.62 5.23 3.31
N ARG A 50 -18.85 3.92 3.45
CA ARG A 50 -20.09 3.37 4.05
C ARG A 50 -20.03 3.23 5.56
N SER A 51 -18.86 2.90 6.11
CA SER A 51 -18.71 2.52 7.52
C SER A 51 -18.16 3.62 8.42
N GLY A 52 -17.57 4.68 7.86
CA GLY A 52 -16.80 5.68 8.61
C GLY A 52 -15.48 5.19 9.23
N LEU A 53 -15.32 3.86 9.39
CA LEU A 53 -14.12 3.25 9.98
C LEU A 53 -12.86 3.37 9.11
N PRO A 54 -11.65 3.43 9.71
CA PRO A 54 -10.38 3.34 9.01
C PRO A 54 -10.26 2.05 8.18
N ARG A 55 -9.77 2.17 6.94
CA ARG A 55 -9.53 1.07 6.01
C ARG A 55 -8.11 1.17 5.47
N HIS A 56 -7.36 0.08 5.59
CA HIS A 56 -5.95 0.02 5.19
C HIS A 56 -5.79 -0.69 3.84
N ALA A 57 -4.95 -0.13 2.97
CA ALA A 57 -4.53 -0.73 1.72
C ALA A 57 -3.00 -0.66 1.60
N VAL A 58 -2.37 -1.77 1.25
CA VAL A 58 -0.94 -1.81 0.91
C VAL A 58 -0.82 -1.48 -0.57
N LEU A 59 -0.05 -0.45 -0.90
CA LEU A 59 0.12 0.04 -2.26
C LEU A 59 1.60 0.25 -2.54
N GLU A 60 2.03 -0.01 -3.77
CA GLU A 60 3.37 0.38 -4.20
C GLU A 60 3.39 1.90 -4.45
N TYR A 61 4.44 2.58 -3.98
CA TYR A 61 4.56 4.03 -4.14
C TYR A 61 5.86 4.44 -4.82
N ARG A 62 5.84 5.67 -5.36
CA ARG A 62 7.03 6.39 -5.83
C ARG A 62 7.02 7.81 -5.28
N ARG A 63 8.19 8.32 -4.90
CA ARG A 63 8.37 9.71 -4.49
C ARG A 63 8.91 10.57 -5.62
N HIS A 64 8.47 11.82 -5.68
CA HIS A 64 9.06 12.85 -6.51
C HIS A 64 9.01 14.20 -5.81
N GLY A 65 10.17 14.70 -5.39
CA GLY A 65 10.23 15.84 -4.49
C GLY A 65 9.49 15.52 -3.19
N SER A 66 8.58 16.40 -2.79
CA SER A 66 7.70 16.21 -1.62
C SER A 66 6.47 15.34 -1.90
N LYS A 67 6.19 15.02 -3.17
CA LYS A 67 4.96 14.33 -3.59
C LYS A 67 5.14 12.82 -3.57
N ILE A 68 4.09 12.11 -3.20
CA ILE A 68 4.02 10.64 -3.23
C ILE A 68 2.99 10.23 -4.28
N TYR A 69 3.31 9.23 -5.09
CA TYR A 69 2.46 8.73 -6.15
C TYR A 69 2.18 7.25 -5.95
N VAL A 70 0.94 6.84 -6.21
CA VAL A 70 0.51 5.44 -6.30
C VAL A 70 -0.12 5.21 -7.67
N LEU A 71 0.11 4.02 -8.22
CA LEU A 71 -0.48 3.57 -9.47
C LEU A 71 -1.40 2.36 -9.21
N SER A 72 -2.69 2.53 -9.46
CA SER A 72 -3.69 1.46 -9.50
C SER A 72 -3.76 0.87 -10.90
N VAL A 73 -3.77 -0.45 -11.02
CA VAL A 73 -3.96 -1.18 -12.30
C VAL A 73 -5.38 -1.76 -12.42
N TRP A 74 -6.28 -1.34 -11.53
CA TRP A 74 -7.69 -1.75 -11.50
C TRP A 74 -8.64 -0.55 -11.64
N GLY A 75 -8.13 0.57 -12.15
CA GLY A 75 -8.86 1.83 -12.27
C GLY A 75 -9.50 2.25 -10.95
N SER A 76 -10.78 2.61 -11.02
CA SER A 76 -11.62 3.08 -9.91
C SER A 76 -12.25 1.97 -9.05
N ARG A 77 -12.02 0.69 -9.40
CA ARG A 77 -12.64 -0.46 -8.72
C ARG A 77 -12.21 -0.65 -7.26
N PRO A 78 -10.94 -0.40 -6.86
CA PRO A 78 -10.53 -0.64 -5.50
C PRO A 78 -11.28 0.23 -4.49
N SER A 79 -11.70 -0.36 -3.36
CA SER A 79 -12.42 0.35 -2.31
C SER A 79 -11.64 1.53 -1.73
N TRP A 80 -10.30 1.43 -1.64
CA TRP A 80 -9.46 2.55 -1.20
C TRP A 80 -9.56 3.76 -2.13
N TYR A 81 -9.77 3.54 -3.43
CA TYR A 81 -9.95 4.61 -4.40
C TYR A 81 -11.31 5.28 -4.22
N GLN A 82 -12.38 4.50 -4.07
CA GLN A 82 -13.72 5.05 -3.80
C GLN A 82 -13.75 5.83 -2.48
N ASN A 83 -13.08 5.32 -1.45
CA ASN A 83 -12.96 5.99 -0.16
C ASN A 83 -12.24 7.34 -0.27
N LEU A 84 -11.12 7.43 -1.01
CA LEU A 84 -10.40 8.70 -1.13
C LEU A 84 -11.13 9.74 -1.99
N ILE A 85 -11.98 9.30 -2.92
CA ILE A 85 -12.83 10.20 -3.69
C ILE A 85 -13.88 10.83 -2.76
N ALA A 86 -14.44 10.03 -1.84
CA ALA A 86 -15.37 10.52 -0.84
C ALA A 86 -14.70 11.38 0.25
N SER A 87 -13.47 11.04 0.65
CA SER A 87 -12.72 11.78 1.67
C SER A 87 -11.22 11.80 1.30
N PRO A 88 -10.70 12.93 0.81
CA PRO A 88 -9.34 12.99 0.28
C PRO A 88 -8.26 13.08 1.37
N TYR A 89 -8.63 13.27 2.63
CA TYR A 89 -7.68 13.32 3.74
C TYR A 89 -7.36 11.91 4.22
N VAL A 90 -6.09 11.53 4.08
CA VAL A 90 -5.63 10.16 4.29
C VAL A 90 -4.36 10.14 5.13
N THR A 91 -4.06 8.97 5.68
CA THR A 91 -2.80 8.72 6.39
C THR A 91 -1.95 7.76 5.58
N LEU A 92 -0.70 8.16 5.35
CA LEU A 92 0.32 7.33 4.71
C LEU A 92 1.30 6.84 5.76
N GLN A 93 1.43 5.53 5.90
CA GLN A 93 2.40 4.90 6.78
C GLN A 93 3.55 4.31 5.95
N LEU A 94 4.74 4.89 6.17
CA LEU A 94 5.97 4.68 5.41
C LEU A 94 7.09 4.33 6.39
N GLY A 95 7.38 3.03 6.51
CA GLY A 95 8.20 2.53 7.62
C GLY A 95 7.59 2.93 8.96
N GLY A 96 8.43 3.28 9.94
CA GLY A 96 7.97 3.74 11.26
C GLY A 96 7.27 5.11 11.30
N LYS A 97 6.98 5.77 10.17
CA LYS A 97 6.40 7.13 10.13
C LYS A 97 4.99 7.12 9.58
N GLN A 98 4.09 7.89 10.21
CA GLN A 98 2.76 8.21 9.70
C GLN A 98 2.75 9.66 9.21
N ILE A 99 2.15 9.90 8.05
CA ILE A 99 2.12 11.20 7.38
C ILE A 99 0.68 11.50 6.97
N ALA A 100 0.14 12.62 7.44
CA ALA A 100 -1.12 13.15 6.92
C ALA A 100 -0.92 13.64 5.48
N ALA A 101 -1.83 13.29 4.58
CA ALA A 101 -1.74 13.74 3.19
C ALA A 101 -3.13 13.99 2.58
N ARG A 102 -3.17 14.85 1.55
CA ARG A 102 -4.33 14.98 0.68
C ARG A 102 -4.13 14.12 -0.57
N ALA A 103 -5.04 13.21 -0.83
CA ALA A 103 -5.11 12.43 -2.06
C ALA A 103 -5.74 13.26 -3.18
N THR A 104 -5.17 13.19 -4.38
CA THR A 104 -5.67 13.83 -5.60
C THR A 104 -5.47 12.87 -6.78
N PRO A 105 -6.55 12.38 -7.41
CA PRO A 105 -6.44 11.69 -8.69
C PRO A 105 -5.79 12.61 -9.72
N VAL A 106 -4.74 12.13 -10.38
CA VAL A 106 -4.02 12.91 -11.38
C VAL A 106 -4.77 12.81 -12.70
N THR A 107 -5.16 13.95 -13.27
CA THR A 107 -5.82 14.04 -14.58
C THR A 107 -4.89 14.60 -15.66
N ASP A 108 -3.85 15.34 -15.28
CA ASP A 108 -2.83 15.85 -16.21
C ASP A 108 -2.04 14.71 -16.84
N VAL A 109 -2.13 14.56 -18.16
CA VAL A 109 -1.56 13.43 -18.88
C VAL A 109 -0.03 13.43 -18.80
N GLN A 110 0.60 14.61 -18.73
CA GLN A 110 2.06 14.72 -18.60
C GLN A 110 2.54 14.27 -17.21
N GLU A 111 1.81 14.61 -16.15
CA GLU A 111 2.07 14.12 -14.80
C GLU A 111 1.84 12.60 -14.69
N ILE A 112 0.78 12.07 -15.30
CA ILE A 112 0.52 10.62 -15.40
C ILE A 112 1.70 9.92 -16.10
N ALA A 113 2.11 10.39 -17.28
CA ALA A 113 3.20 9.80 -18.04
C ALA A 113 4.52 9.75 -17.23
N ARG A 114 4.84 10.84 -16.53
CA ARG A 114 6.02 10.92 -15.65
C ARG A 114 5.92 9.94 -14.47
N ALA A 115 4.75 9.79 -13.86
CA ALA A 115 4.53 8.84 -12.79
C ALA A 115 4.70 7.40 -13.29
N VAL A 116 4.00 7.04 -14.38
CA VAL A 116 4.06 5.71 -15.00
C VAL A 116 5.47 5.34 -15.42
N TYR A 117 6.21 6.27 -16.05
CA TYR A 117 7.62 6.06 -16.41
C TYR A 117 8.48 5.67 -15.19
N ARG A 118 8.26 6.30 -14.03
CA ARG A 118 8.98 5.98 -12.78
C ARG A 118 8.59 4.63 -12.19
N PHE A 119 7.31 4.24 -12.29
CA PHE A 119 6.89 2.90 -11.88
C PHE A 119 7.56 1.85 -12.77
N ARG A 120 7.54 2.05 -14.10
CA ARG A 120 8.19 1.18 -15.09
C ARG A 120 9.69 1.00 -14.84
N LYS A 121 10.42 2.10 -14.60
CA LYS A 121 11.88 2.06 -14.42
C LYS A 121 12.32 1.28 -13.18
N ASN A 122 11.52 1.31 -12.12
CA ASN A 122 11.92 0.83 -10.80
C ASN A 122 11.26 -0.50 -10.40
N SER A 123 10.43 -1.09 -11.27
CA SER A 123 9.74 -2.34 -10.97
C SER A 123 9.65 -3.21 -12.23
N PRO A 124 10.30 -4.38 -12.25
CA PRO A 124 10.19 -5.34 -13.34
C PRO A 124 8.74 -5.75 -13.62
N PHE A 125 7.90 -5.81 -12.58
CA PHE A 125 6.47 -6.10 -12.72
C PHE A 125 5.76 -5.06 -13.59
N TYR A 126 5.93 -3.77 -13.28
CA TYR A 126 5.33 -2.70 -14.08
C TYR A 126 5.95 -2.59 -15.47
N ALA A 127 7.25 -2.89 -15.62
CA ALA A 127 7.89 -2.98 -16.93
C ALA A 127 7.22 -4.05 -17.82
N GLN A 128 7.07 -5.27 -17.30
CA GLN A 128 6.43 -6.35 -18.03
C GLN A 128 4.94 -6.07 -18.28
N LEU A 129 4.22 -5.60 -17.27
CA LEU A 129 2.79 -5.31 -17.38
C LEU A 129 2.52 -4.25 -18.45
N LEU A 130 3.23 -3.12 -18.39
CA LEU A 130 3.07 -2.05 -19.35
C LEU A 130 3.52 -2.49 -20.75
N ALA A 131 4.57 -3.29 -20.89
CA ALA A 131 4.97 -3.82 -22.19
C ALA A 131 3.91 -4.73 -22.83
N ARG A 132 3.11 -5.45 -22.04
CA ARG A 132 2.02 -6.29 -22.58
C ARG A 132 0.77 -5.49 -22.94
N ILE A 133 0.50 -4.41 -22.21
CA ILE A 133 -0.67 -3.54 -22.39
C ILE A 133 -0.43 -2.49 -23.48
N SER A 134 0.79 -1.98 -23.57
CA SER A 134 1.22 -1.12 -24.66
C SER A 134 1.85 -1.95 -25.75
N SER A 135 1.06 -2.33 -26.76
CA SER A 135 1.55 -2.90 -28.03
C SER A 135 2.47 -1.94 -28.81
N ALA A 136 2.74 -0.73 -28.27
CA ALA A 136 3.62 0.28 -28.84
C ALA A 136 4.93 0.34 -28.04
N GLU A 137 6.03 0.10 -28.74
CA GLU A 137 7.44 0.25 -28.33
C GLU A 137 7.77 1.61 -27.66
N LYS A 138 6.85 2.59 -27.71
CA LYS A 138 6.89 3.87 -27.01
C LYS A 138 5.54 4.13 -26.34
N ILE A 139 5.55 4.27 -25.01
CA ILE A 139 4.40 4.79 -24.25
C ILE A 139 4.21 6.26 -24.67
N ASN A 140 3.33 6.50 -25.64
CA ASN A 140 2.94 7.82 -26.07
C ASN A 140 1.73 8.30 -25.25
N LEU A 141 1.60 9.63 -25.10
CA LEU A 141 0.52 10.28 -24.35
C LEU A 141 -0.88 9.79 -24.78
N GLY A 142 -1.08 9.51 -26.08
CA GLY A 142 -2.34 8.99 -26.62
C GLY A 142 -2.69 7.57 -26.16
N THR A 143 -1.70 6.68 -26.01
CA THR A 143 -1.91 5.30 -25.54
C THR A 143 -2.22 5.26 -24.04
N LEU A 144 -1.70 6.21 -23.26
CA LEU A 144 -2.05 6.36 -21.84
C LEU A 144 -3.50 6.84 -21.64
N ILE A 145 -4.06 7.59 -22.59
CA ILE A 145 -5.46 8.03 -22.57
C ILE A 145 -6.39 6.86 -22.90
N ASP A 146 -6.02 6.01 -23.86
CA ASP A 146 -6.83 4.86 -24.28
C ASP A 146 -6.93 3.77 -23.18
N VAL A 147 -5.87 3.62 -22.39
CA VAL A 147 -5.84 2.70 -21.23
C VAL A 147 -6.14 3.40 -19.90
N SER A 148 -6.50 4.69 -19.93
CA SER A 148 -6.78 5.48 -18.71
C SER A 148 -7.97 4.95 -17.90
N GLY A 149 -8.89 4.20 -18.51
CA GLY A 149 -9.97 3.51 -17.79
C GLY A 149 -9.47 2.37 -16.89
N GLU A 150 -8.28 1.84 -17.15
CA GLU A 150 -7.71 0.69 -16.44
C GLU A 150 -6.66 1.09 -15.39
N PHE A 151 -6.02 2.26 -15.58
CA PHE A 151 -5.04 2.77 -14.64
C PHE A 151 -5.50 4.03 -13.95
N THR A 152 -5.18 4.14 -12.66
CA THR A 152 -5.38 5.40 -11.95
C THR A 152 -4.12 5.78 -11.19
N VAL A 153 -3.61 6.96 -11.51
CA VAL A 153 -2.52 7.58 -10.76
C VAL A 153 -3.13 8.48 -9.70
N VAL A 154 -2.74 8.26 -8.45
CA VAL A 154 -3.12 9.13 -7.34
C VAL A 154 -1.87 9.78 -6.79
N ARG A 155 -1.89 11.11 -6.72
CA ARG A 155 -0.89 11.89 -6.01
C ARG A 155 -1.35 12.10 -4.57
N PHE A 156 -0.41 12.02 -3.65
CA PHE A 156 -0.58 12.40 -2.27
C PHE A 156 0.36 13.55 -1.96
N ASP A 157 -0.23 14.64 -1.50
CA ASP A 157 0.47 15.84 -1.07
C ASP A 157 0.52 15.84 0.47
N PRO A 158 1.70 15.63 1.09
CA PRO A 158 1.84 15.64 2.54
C PRO A 158 1.42 16.98 3.15
N ILE A 159 0.68 16.92 4.26
CA ILE A 159 0.22 18.07 5.02
C ILE A 159 1.01 18.13 6.33
N LYS A 160 1.39 19.32 6.77
CA LYS A 160 1.96 19.55 8.11
C LYS A 160 0.84 19.55 9.16
N ALA A 161 0.18 18.42 9.32
CA ALA A 161 -0.84 18.20 10.33
C ALA A 161 -0.66 16.78 10.90
N GLU A 162 -1.18 16.57 12.10
CA GLU A 162 -1.27 15.21 12.62
C GLU A 162 -2.29 14.40 11.80
N PRO A 163 -2.05 13.10 11.57
CA PRO A 163 -2.98 12.28 10.81
C PRO A 163 -4.28 12.08 11.60
N GLU A 164 -5.41 12.52 11.03
CA GLU A 164 -6.74 12.32 11.63
C GLU A 164 -7.11 10.84 11.72
N LEU A 165 -6.70 10.05 10.73
CA LEU A 165 -6.89 8.60 10.71
C LEU A 165 -5.64 7.91 11.23
N THR A 166 -5.79 7.06 12.24
CA THR A 166 -4.66 6.27 12.74
C THR A 166 -4.19 5.25 11.70
N GLY A 167 -2.88 5.14 11.54
CA GLY A 167 -2.25 4.06 10.78
C GLY A 167 -2.49 2.69 11.40
N VAL A 168 -1.83 1.66 10.87
CA VAL A 168 -1.84 0.34 11.49
C VAL A 168 -1.04 0.40 12.79
N GLU A 169 -1.73 0.18 13.90
CA GLU A 169 -1.13 0.12 15.22
C GLU A 169 -0.40 -1.21 15.44
N ALA A 170 0.81 -1.13 15.99
CA ALA A 170 1.56 -2.32 16.37
C ALA A 170 0.98 -2.90 17.65
N SER A 171 0.39 -4.09 17.58
CA SER A 171 -0.12 -4.78 18.75
C SER A 171 1.04 -5.48 19.46
N ARG A 172 1.48 -4.94 20.60
CA ARG A 172 2.64 -5.44 21.37
C ARG A 172 2.33 -6.55 22.37
N TRP A 173 1.09 -7.04 22.41
CA TRP A 173 0.64 -8.09 23.34
C TRP A 173 1.49 -9.37 23.29
N TRP A 174 2.02 -9.73 22.12
CA TRP A 174 2.89 -10.89 21.96
C TRP A 174 4.26 -10.70 22.64
N VAL A 175 4.78 -9.47 22.71
CA VAL A 175 6.05 -9.15 23.39
C VAL A 175 5.91 -9.41 24.89
N THR A 176 4.80 -8.97 25.48
CA THR A 176 4.50 -9.23 26.89
C THR A 176 4.32 -10.73 27.15
N SER A 177 3.70 -11.47 26.24
CA SER A 177 3.56 -12.93 26.35
C SER A 177 4.90 -13.68 26.30
N ILE A 178 5.81 -13.29 25.38
CA ILE A 178 7.16 -13.86 25.31
C ILE A 178 7.94 -13.54 26.58
N ALA A 179 7.86 -12.30 27.08
CA ALA A 179 8.55 -11.91 28.31
C ALA A 179 8.09 -12.77 29.50
N ILE A 180 6.79 -12.96 29.67
CA ILE A 180 6.21 -13.82 30.72
C ILE A 180 6.71 -15.27 30.56
N MET A 181 6.67 -15.81 29.34
CA MET A 181 7.12 -17.19 29.08
C MET A 181 8.62 -17.37 29.36
N THR A 182 9.44 -16.36 29.05
CA THR A 182 10.89 -16.35 29.33
C THR A 182 11.14 -16.33 30.84
N ILE A 183 10.41 -15.50 31.59
CA ILE A 183 10.48 -15.45 33.06
C ILE A 183 10.06 -16.80 33.67
N ALA A 184 8.99 -17.43 33.15
CA ALA A 184 8.53 -18.73 33.62
C ALA A 184 9.58 -19.83 33.40
N LEU A 185 10.19 -19.91 32.21
CA LEU A 185 11.25 -20.86 31.89
C LEU A 185 12.51 -20.64 32.77
N ALA A 186 12.91 -19.38 32.98
CA ALA A 186 14.01 -19.04 33.86
C ALA A 186 13.73 -19.45 35.32
N SER A 187 12.49 -19.27 35.78
CA SER A 187 12.06 -19.65 37.13
C SER A 187 12.05 -21.17 37.33
N ILE A 188 11.61 -21.93 36.32
CA ILE A 188 11.67 -23.40 36.32
C ILE A 188 13.13 -23.87 36.40
N GLY A 189 14.02 -23.29 35.60
CA GLY A 189 15.46 -23.60 35.65
C GLY A 189 16.12 -23.25 36.99
N TRP A 190 15.73 -22.12 37.60
CA TRP A 190 16.20 -21.71 38.92
C TRP A 190 15.75 -22.67 40.03
N LEU A 191 14.49 -23.09 40.01
CA LEU A 191 13.94 -24.08 40.94
C LEU A 191 14.62 -25.46 40.81
N TRP A 192 14.90 -25.89 39.58
CA TRP A 192 15.66 -27.11 39.32
C TRP A 192 17.08 -27.04 39.88
N LYS A 193 17.79 -25.93 39.66
CA LYS A 193 19.16 -25.72 40.16
C LYS A 193 19.22 -25.63 41.69
N ARG A 194 18.16 -25.13 42.34
CA ARG A 194 18.04 -25.05 43.80
C ARG A 194 17.72 -26.41 44.45
N ARG A 195 17.05 -27.31 43.73
CA ARG A 195 16.72 -28.67 44.19
C ARG A 195 17.90 -29.65 44.12
N HIS A 196 18.90 -29.35 43.29
CA HIS A 196 20.10 -30.17 43.09
C HIS A 196 21.39 -29.56 43.70
N ARG A 197 21.25 -28.60 44.60
CA ARG A 197 22.31 -28.13 45.51
C ARG A 197 21.94 -28.52 46.93
#